data_AF-A0A1Y6BPQ7-F1
#
_entry.id   AF-A0A1Y6BPQ7-F1
#
_cell.length_a   1.000
_cell.length_b   1.000
_cell.length_c   1.000
_cell.angle_alpha   90.00
_cell.angle_beta   90.00
_cell.angle_gamma   90.00
#
_symmetry.space_group_name_H-M   'P 1'
#
loop_
_entity.id
_entity.type
_entity.pdbx_description
1 polymer ?
#
loop_
_entity_poly.entity_id
_entity_poly.type
_entity_poly.pdbx_seq_one_letter_code
_entity_poly.pdbx_strand_id
1 'polypeptide(L)'
;MLVICCLVLLLFPACGYDRGSTSAKDDTYRSEVYLEEYGRASFESEVDGHHLIHTTIIVNDKRIRAEFDEGQGIRAVEANISLDQNDKAILGELFHRVKASVDQSSPVQTYTSSLTNYLSEAPEGHTIPTRGFEDNLSLYDEGVTCIWKGQGVYGQWDTAYGEVRGEWVTTNAHYGGNYGCMGRCGANCGWGAPSSYTKDCMDHDICSRRHNASGGGGDRNCGDEFNQAMDDWVSGVIRGCSG
;
A
#
# COMPACT_ATOMS: atom_id res chain seq x y z
N MET A 1 14.50 -55.13 29.60
CA MET A 1 13.54 -54.09 29.20
C MET A 1 14.24 -52.76 29.35
N LEU A 2 14.80 -52.25 28.26
CA LEU A 2 15.46 -50.94 28.18
C LEU A 2 14.54 -50.05 27.35
N VAL A 3 14.02 -48.99 27.98
CA VAL A 3 13.22 -47.96 27.30
C VAL A 3 14.20 -46.93 26.76
N ILE A 4 14.32 -46.87 25.43
CA ILE A 4 15.09 -45.83 24.73
C ILE A 4 14.20 -44.59 24.67
N CYS A 5 14.59 -43.57 25.41
CA CYS A 5 14.01 -42.23 25.35
C CYS A 5 14.63 -41.51 24.15
N CYS A 6 13.86 -41.32 23.08
CA CYS A 6 14.27 -40.45 21.96
C CYS A 6 14.16 -39.00 22.40
N LEU A 7 15.31 -38.43 22.73
CA LEU A 7 15.55 -37.00 22.88
C LEU A 7 15.49 -36.35 21.48
N VAL A 8 14.35 -35.79 21.10
CA VAL A 8 14.24 -34.91 19.93
C VAL A 8 14.24 -33.47 20.43
N LEU A 9 15.44 -32.87 20.42
CA LEU A 9 15.64 -31.43 20.52
C LEU A 9 15.14 -30.78 19.22
N LEU A 10 13.92 -30.24 19.23
CA LEU A 10 13.49 -29.25 18.25
C LEU A 10 13.91 -27.86 18.77
N LEU A 11 15.04 -27.39 18.28
CA LEU A 11 15.41 -25.97 18.33
C LEU A 11 14.64 -25.25 17.21
N PHE A 12 13.45 -24.75 17.52
CA PHE A 12 12.86 -23.66 16.75
C PHE A 12 13.48 -22.34 17.24
N PRO A 13 13.89 -21.42 16.36
CA PRO A 13 14.20 -20.07 16.77
C PRO A 13 12.87 -19.39 17.11
N ALA A 14 12.52 -19.38 18.40
CA ALA A 14 11.65 -18.37 18.96
C ALA A 14 12.50 -17.12 19.18
N CYS A 15 12.22 -16.02 18.47
CA CYS A 15 12.55 -14.66 18.91
C CYS A 15 11.93 -13.61 17.97
N GLY A 16 10.66 -13.30 18.19
CA GLY A 16 10.13 -11.95 17.96
C GLY A 16 9.77 -11.41 19.34
N TYR A 17 10.52 -10.43 19.84
CA TYR A 17 10.22 -9.77 21.11
C TYR A 17 9.10 -8.74 20.86
N ASP A 18 8.00 -8.89 21.59
CA ASP A 18 6.73 -8.21 21.34
C ASP A 18 6.53 -7.01 22.29
N ARG A 19 6.23 -5.83 21.72
CA ARG A 19 5.79 -4.63 22.46
C ARG A 19 4.67 -3.90 21.69
N GLY A 20 3.58 -4.58 21.38
CA GLY A 20 2.33 -3.90 21.05
C GLY A 20 1.64 -3.35 22.30
N SER A 21 1.59 -2.03 22.49
CA SER A 21 0.74 -1.41 23.51
C SER A 21 -0.30 -0.50 22.86
N THR A 22 -1.57 -0.87 22.96
CA THR A 22 -2.70 0.01 22.64
C THR A 22 -3.07 0.81 23.91
N SER A 23 -2.73 2.10 23.96
CA SER A 23 -3.21 3.00 25.01
C SER A 23 -4.47 3.70 24.51
N ALA A 24 -5.64 3.23 24.95
CA ALA A 24 -6.96 3.80 24.59
C ALA A 24 -7.21 5.21 25.17
N LYS A 25 -6.19 5.89 25.72
CA LYS A 25 -6.34 7.20 26.35
C LYS A 25 -5.99 8.39 25.45
N ASP A 26 -5.31 8.18 24.32
CA ASP A 26 -4.73 9.26 23.51
C ASP A 26 -4.93 9.10 21.97
N ASP A 27 -5.92 8.33 21.50
CA ASP A 27 -6.18 8.06 20.05
C ASP A 27 -4.92 7.74 19.21
N THR A 28 -3.91 7.18 19.88
CA THR A 28 -2.59 6.89 19.32
C THR A 28 -2.43 5.38 19.16
N TYR A 29 -2.11 4.96 17.95
CA TYR A 29 -1.87 3.58 17.57
C TYR A 29 -0.40 3.38 17.28
N ARG A 30 0.20 2.32 17.85
CA ARG A 30 1.63 2.02 17.70
C ARG A 30 1.82 0.53 17.44
N SER A 31 2.76 0.21 16.56
CA SER A 31 3.27 -1.15 16.40
C SER A 31 4.74 -1.12 15.99
N GLU A 32 5.45 -2.16 16.37
CA GLU A 32 6.86 -2.34 16.04
C GLU A 32 7.09 -3.79 15.60
N VAL A 33 7.95 -3.94 14.60
CA VAL A 33 8.42 -5.21 14.05
C VAL A 33 9.93 -5.19 14.02
N TYR A 34 10.49 -6.29 14.47
CA TYR A 34 11.91 -6.57 14.36
C TYR A 34 12.09 -7.93 13.68
N LEU A 35 12.90 -7.96 12.63
CA LEU A 35 13.32 -9.18 11.95
C LEU A 35 14.84 -9.21 11.98
N GLU A 36 15.43 -10.24 12.60
CA GLU A 36 16.89 -10.33 12.79
C GLU A 36 17.70 -10.13 11.51
N GLU A 37 17.17 -10.57 10.36
CA GLU A 37 17.82 -10.47 9.04
C GLU A 37 17.55 -9.14 8.32
N TYR A 38 16.41 -8.50 8.57
CA TYR A 38 15.92 -7.36 7.76
C TYR A 38 15.90 -6.03 8.51
N GLY A 39 16.09 -6.05 9.83
CA GLY A 39 16.19 -4.87 10.69
C GLY A 39 14.92 -4.58 11.48
N ARG A 40 14.51 -3.31 11.52
CA ARG A 40 13.33 -2.86 12.30
C ARG A 40 12.41 -1.98 11.48
N ALA A 41 11.11 -2.13 11.71
CA ALA A 41 10.10 -1.19 11.26
C ALA A 41 9.12 -0.88 12.39
N SER A 42 8.70 0.36 12.52
CA SER A 42 7.66 0.77 13.47
C SER A 42 6.73 1.76 12.82
N PHE A 43 5.47 1.78 13.25
CA PHE A 43 4.58 2.88 12.95
C PHE A 43 4.01 3.48 14.23
N GLU A 44 3.68 4.76 14.12
CA GLU A 44 2.90 5.51 15.08
C GLU A 44 1.87 6.33 14.30
N SER A 45 0.59 6.17 14.64
CA SER A 45 -0.50 6.91 14.04
C SER A 45 -1.30 7.61 15.12
N GLU A 46 -1.54 8.90 14.97
CA GLU A 46 -2.32 9.73 15.90
C GLU A 46 -3.47 10.37 15.13
N VAL A 47 -4.64 10.45 15.74
CA VAL A 47 -5.78 11.21 15.21
C VAL A 47 -5.87 12.53 15.96
N ASP A 48 -5.90 13.64 15.23
CA ASP A 48 -6.13 14.94 15.83
C ASP A 48 -7.63 15.23 16.05
N GLY A 49 -7.95 16.36 16.68
CA GLY A 49 -9.33 16.79 16.93
C GLY A 49 -10.15 17.13 15.66
N HIS A 50 -9.57 17.00 14.47
CA HIS A 50 -10.18 17.28 13.17
C HIS A 50 -10.28 16.05 12.26
N HIS A 51 -10.07 14.83 12.80
CA HIS A 51 -10.03 13.58 12.02
C HIS A 51 -8.85 13.51 11.02
N LEU A 52 -7.79 14.30 11.27
CA LEU A 52 -6.53 14.18 10.56
C LEU A 52 -5.69 13.09 11.23
N ILE A 53 -5.29 12.10 10.44
CA ILE A 53 -4.48 10.97 10.84
C ILE A 53 -3.03 11.28 10.47
N HIS A 54 -2.19 11.47 11.49
CA HIS A 54 -0.75 11.64 11.33
C HIS A 54 -0.07 10.29 11.53
N THR A 55 0.51 9.73 10.47
CA THR A 55 1.24 8.46 10.52
C THR A 55 2.73 8.70 10.31
N THR A 56 3.54 8.26 11.26
CA THR A 56 4.99 8.16 11.11
C THR A 56 5.39 6.70 11.00
N ILE A 57 6.04 6.32 9.91
CA ILE A 57 6.67 5.00 9.74
C ILE A 57 8.19 5.19 9.79
N ILE A 58 8.86 4.35 10.57
CA ILE A 58 10.31 4.27 10.60
C ILE A 58 10.70 2.87 10.13
N VAL A 59 11.55 2.78 9.12
CA VAL A 59 12.10 1.51 8.62
C VAL A 59 13.60 1.66 8.43
N ASN A 60 14.40 0.86 9.14
CA ASN A 60 15.88 0.92 9.06
C ASN A 60 16.45 2.35 9.10
N ASP A 61 15.97 3.14 10.06
CA ASP A 61 16.31 4.55 10.29
C ASP A 61 15.82 5.55 9.22
N LYS A 62 15.13 5.08 8.18
CA LYS A 62 14.41 5.90 7.21
C LYS A 62 13.04 6.28 7.79
N ARG A 63 12.66 7.55 7.68
CA ARG A 63 11.40 8.07 8.21
C ARG A 63 10.48 8.48 7.08
N ILE A 64 9.24 8.02 7.15
CA ILE A 64 8.12 8.43 6.30
C ILE A 64 7.10 9.09 7.21
N ARG A 65 6.65 10.30 6.86
CA ARG A 65 5.50 10.93 7.51
C ARG A 65 4.40 11.07 6.50
N ALA A 66 3.19 10.73 6.89
CA ALA A 66 2.03 10.88 6.04
C ALA A 66 0.87 11.45 6.86
N GLU A 67 0.09 12.32 6.23
CA GLU A 67 -1.10 12.93 6.80
C GLU A 67 -2.30 12.54 5.97
N PHE A 68 -3.37 12.12 6.62
CA PHE A 68 -4.60 11.70 5.95
C PHE A 68 -5.82 12.31 6.61
N ASP A 69 -6.64 12.98 5.82
CA ASP A 69 -7.92 13.53 6.23
C ASP A 69 -9.02 12.61 5.69
N GLU A 70 -9.92 12.14 6.55
CA GLU A 70 -10.98 11.21 6.14
C GLU A 70 -11.88 11.75 5.02
N GLY A 71 -12.08 13.07 4.95
CA GLY A 71 -12.87 13.73 3.92
C GLY A 71 -12.07 14.09 2.67
N GLN A 72 -10.79 14.43 2.81
CA GLN A 72 -9.97 14.97 1.72
C GLN A 72 -8.95 13.99 1.13
N GLY A 73 -8.63 12.90 1.83
CA GLY A 73 -7.63 11.93 1.41
C GLY A 73 -6.25 12.23 2.00
N ILE A 74 -5.19 11.74 1.34
CA ILE A 74 -3.81 11.96 1.78
C ILE A 74 -3.43 13.43 1.59
N ARG A 75 -3.13 14.18 2.65
CA ARG A 75 -2.75 15.60 2.53
C ARG A 75 -1.27 15.83 2.25
N ALA A 76 -0.43 14.98 2.82
CA ALA A 76 1.01 15.08 2.70
C ALA A 76 1.65 13.70 2.83
N VAL A 77 2.72 13.46 2.07
CA VAL A 77 3.67 12.38 2.35
C VAL A 77 5.08 12.93 2.29
N GLU A 78 5.73 13.11 3.44
CA GLU A 78 7.14 13.52 3.49
C GLU A 78 8.02 12.28 3.46
N ALA A 79 8.53 11.94 2.28
CA ALA A 79 9.41 10.78 2.11
C ALA A 79 10.30 10.91 0.87
N ASN A 80 11.36 11.71 0.94
CA ASN A 80 12.43 11.64 -0.07
C ASN A 80 13.40 10.50 0.24
N ILE A 81 12.88 9.28 0.26
CA ILE A 81 13.64 8.06 0.57
C ILE A 81 13.43 7.02 -0.51
N SER A 82 14.47 6.22 -0.71
CA SER A 82 14.42 5.04 -1.55
C SER A 82 14.42 3.80 -0.64
N LEU A 83 13.43 2.93 -0.83
CA LEU A 83 13.29 1.68 -0.08
C LEU A 83 13.96 0.55 -0.84
N ASP A 84 14.86 -0.16 -0.17
CA ASP A 84 15.50 -1.36 -0.71
C ASP A 84 14.65 -2.61 -0.42
N GLN A 85 15.10 -3.76 -0.92
CA GLN A 85 14.35 -5.01 -0.76
C GLN A 85 14.20 -5.45 0.71
N ASN A 86 15.15 -5.11 1.58
CA ASN A 86 15.07 -5.45 3.01
C ASN A 86 14.04 -4.56 3.72
N ASP A 87 14.03 -3.27 3.42
CA ASP A 87 13.01 -2.35 3.95
C ASP A 87 11.61 -2.81 3.56
N LYS A 88 11.43 -3.18 2.28
CA LYS A 88 10.14 -3.65 1.77
C LYS A 88 9.69 -4.95 2.44
N ALA A 89 10.62 -5.89 2.67
CA ALA A 89 10.32 -7.14 3.34
C ALA A 89 9.80 -6.90 4.77
N ILE A 90 10.46 -6.03 5.53
CA ILE A 90 10.03 -5.73 6.91
C ILE A 90 8.76 -4.86 6.96
N LEU A 91 8.54 -4.00 5.96
CA LEU A 91 7.27 -3.27 5.80
C LEU A 91 6.10 -4.22 5.50
N GLY A 92 6.34 -5.28 4.71
CA GLY A 92 5.33 -6.32 4.46
C GLY A 92 4.94 -7.07 5.74
N GLU A 93 5.93 -7.40 6.58
CA GLU A 93 5.66 -7.98 7.91
C GLU A 93 4.92 -7.00 8.83
N LEU A 94 5.34 -5.72 8.85
CA LEU A 94 4.63 -4.68 9.59
C LEU A 94 3.16 -4.59 9.15
N PHE A 95 2.91 -4.57 7.85
CA PHE A 95 1.57 -4.61 7.27
C PHE A 95 0.76 -5.80 7.79
N HIS A 96 1.30 -7.02 7.73
CA HIS A 96 0.61 -8.21 8.22
C HIS A 96 0.25 -8.12 9.70
N ARG A 97 1.12 -7.50 10.52
CA ARG A 97 0.83 -7.29 11.94
C ARG A 97 -0.21 -6.22 12.19
N VAL A 98 -0.09 -5.07 11.53
CA VAL A 98 -1.11 -4.02 11.59
C VAL A 98 -2.44 -4.65 11.26
N LYS A 99 -2.53 -5.35 10.12
CA LYS A 99 -3.71 -6.07 9.67
C LYS A 99 -4.25 -7.07 10.69
N ALA A 100 -3.40 -7.89 11.32
CA ALA A 100 -3.85 -8.86 12.32
C ALA A 100 -4.42 -8.18 13.58
N SER A 101 -4.00 -6.95 13.86
CA SER A 101 -4.51 -6.11 14.95
C SER A 101 -5.66 -5.17 14.54
N VAL A 102 -5.98 -5.11 13.24
CA VAL A 102 -6.96 -4.16 12.69
C VAL A 102 -8.37 -4.59 13.08
N ASP A 103 -9.05 -3.74 13.84
CA ASP A 103 -10.49 -3.59 13.76
C ASP A 103 -10.80 -2.87 12.44
N GLN A 104 -11.40 -3.58 11.49
CA GLN A 104 -11.69 -3.04 10.14
C GLN A 104 -12.65 -1.84 10.17
N SER A 105 -13.26 -1.54 11.31
CA SER A 105 -14.03 -0.31 11.50
C SER A 105 -13.19 0.93 11.83
N SER A 106 -11.90 0.77 12.16
CA SER A 106 -10.98 1.87 12.47
C SER A 106 -10.35 2.45 11.19
N PRO A 107 -10.65 3.72 10.84
CA PRO A 107 -10.04 4.38 9.68
C PRO A 107 -8.53 4.49 9.80
N VAL A 108 -8.01 4.72 11.01
CA VAL A 108 -6.56 4.80 11.29
C VAL A 108 -5.85 3.50 10.96
N GLN A 109 -6.36 2.40 11.49
CA GLN A 109 -5.72 1.10 11.29
C GLN A 109 -5.84 0.66 9.83
N THR A 110 -6.98 0.95 9.18
CA THR A 110 -7.16 0.73 7.74
C THR A 110 -6.16 1.54 6.93
N TYR A 111 -6.07 2.85 7.16
CA TYR A 111 -5.13 3.76 6.50
C TYR A 111 -3.69 3.29 6.64
N THR A 112 -3.26 3.02 7.87
CA THR A 112 -1.89 2.57 8.15
C THR A 112 -1.59 1.22 7.49
N SER A 113 -2.56 0.29 7.49
CA SER A 113 -2.39 -0.99 6.79
C SER A 113 -2.28 -0.82 5.27
N SER A 114 -3.07 0.07 4.67
CA SER A 114 -3.00 0.33 3.23
C SER A 114 -1.71 1.05 2.84
N LEU A 115 -1.25 2.02 3.65
CA LEU A 115 0.01 2.72 3.45
C LEU A 115 1.20 1.76 3.55
N THR A 116 1.27 0.94 4.60
CA THR A 116 2.35 -0.06 4.74
C THR A 116 2.35 -1.08 3.61
N ASN A 117 1.17 -1.51 3.14
CA ASN A 117 1.03 -2.39 1.98
C ASN A 117 1.51 -1.72 0.68
N TYR A 118 1.14 -0.45 0.43
CA TYR A 118 1.65 0.30 -0.72
C TYR A 118 3.18 0.35 -0.71
N LEU A 119 3.77 0.70 0.43
CA LEU A 119 5.22 0.84 0.58
C LEU A 119 5.96 -0.50 0.42
N SER A 120 5.39 -1.62 0.87
CA SER A 120 6.00 -2.94 0.70
C SER A 120 5.94 -3.46 -0.74
N GLU A 121 4.90 -3.07 -1.49
CA GLU A 121 4.67 -3.53 -2.87
C GLU A 121 5.27 -2.60 -3.93
N ALA A 122 5.53 -1.34 -3.60
CA ALA A 122 6.16 -0.38 -4.51
C ALA A 122 7.52 -0.90 -5.02
N PRO A 123 7.89 -0.70 -6.30
CA PRO A 123 9.15 -1.22 -6.85
C PRO A 123 10.39 -0.81 -6.06
N GLU A 124 11.43 -1.65 -6.08
CA GLU A 124 12.71 -1.29 -5.45
C GLU A 124 13.23 0.01 -6.06
N GLY A 125 13.73 0.90 -5.22
CA GLY A 125 14.21 2.19 -5.68
C GLY A 125 13.13 3.27 -5.76
N HIS A 126 11.83 2.91 -5.68
CA HIS A 126 10.72 3.85 -5.77
C HIS A 126 10.87 4.98 -4.76
N THR A 127 10.78 6.21 -5.26
CA THR A 127 10.77 7.41 -4.42
C THR A 127 9.32 7.82 -4.24
N ILE A 128 8.88 7.89 -3.00
CA ILE A 128 7.52 8.32 -2.68
C ILE A 128 7.47 9.82 -2.97
N PRO A 129 6.64 10.27 -3.91
CA PRO A 129 6.59 11.69 -4.22
C PRO A 129 6.09 12.46 -2.99
N THR A 130 6.76 13.57 -2.68
CA THR A 130 6.26 14.52 -1.68
C THR A 130 5.02 15.20 -2.26
N ARG A 131 3.84 14.60 -2.07
CA ARG A 131 2.58 15.11 -2.66
C ARG A 131 1.91 16.05 -1.67
N GLY A 132 1.68 17.30 -2.08
CA GLY A 132 0.53 18.09 -1.64
C GLY A 132 -0.54 17.98 -2.71
N PHE A 133 -1.82 17.87 -2.33
CA PHE A 133 -2.97 17.68 -3.26
C PHE A 133 -3.19 18.80 -4.30
N GLU A 134 -2.29 19.78 -4.41
CA GLU A 134 -2.42 20.92 -5.33
C GLU A 134 -1.66 20.75 -6.65
N ASP A 135 -0.86 19.70 -6.82
CA ASP A 135 -0.12 19.50 -8.06
C ASP A 135 -1.02 18.85 -9.13
N ASN A 136 -1.35 19.64 -10.16
CA ASN A 136 -1.94 19.23 -11.45
C ASN A 136 -1.19 18.02 -12.05
N LEU A 137 -1.57 16.80 -11.66
CA LEU A 137 -1.11 15.55 -12.26
C LEU A 137 -2.17 15.10 -13.26
N SER A 138 -1.82 15.20 -14.55
CA SER A 138 -2.63 14.87 -15.73
C SER A 138 -4.00 15.58 -15.82
N LEU A 139 -4.61 15.58 -17.01
CA LEU A 139 -6.00 16.05 -17.21
C LEU A 139 -7.03 15.01 -16.74
N TYR A 140 -6.58 13.85 -16.25
CA TYR A 140 -7.38 12.64 -16.07
C TYR A 140 -7.29 12.03 -14.67
N ASP A 141 -6.63 12.68 -13.70
CA ASP A 141 -6.76 12.32 -12.28
C ASP A 141 -8.22 12.58 -11.86
N GLU A 142 -8.97 11.50 -11.65
CA GLU A 142 -10.38 11.55 -11.25
C GLU A 142 -10.56 11.50 -9.73
N GLY A 143 -9.44 11.57 -8.99
CA GLY A 143 -9.34 11.18 -7.61
C GLY A 143 -9.89 9.77 -7.37
N VAL A 144 -10.17 9.47 -6.10
CA VAL A 144 -10.69 8.15 -5.73
C VAL A 144 -12.11 7.93 -6.26
N THR A 145 -12.19 7.28 -7.41
CA THR A 145 -13.43 6.89 -8.07
C THR A 145 -13.60 5.38 -7.98
N CYS A 146 -14.60 4.93 -7.21
CA CYS A 146 -14.88 3.50 -7.05
C CYS A 146 -15.39 2.85 -8.34
N ILE A 147 -14.85 1.69 -8.67
CA ILE A 147 -15.37 0.80 -9.72
C ILE A 147 -15.65 -0.58 -9.13
N TRP A 148 -16.45 -1.40 -9.82
CA TRP A 148 -16.93 -2.66 -9.26
C TRP A 148 -16.50 -3.86 -10.08
N LYS A 149 -16.25 -4.99 -9.42
CA LYS A 149 -15.91 -6.27 -10.08
C LYS A 149 -16.93 -6.63 -11.15
N GLY A 150 -16.45 -7.04 -12.32
CA GLY A 150 -17.30 -7.42 -13.45
C GLY A 150 -17.88 -6.25 -14.25
N GLN A 151 -17.69 -5.00 -13.82
CA GLN A 151 -18.06 -3.82 -14.59
C GLN A 151 -17.12 -3.66 -15.80
N GLY A 152 -17.64 -3.21 -16.94
CA GLY A 152 -16.80 -2.65 -18.01
C GLY A 152 -16.42 -1.23 -17.63
N VAL A 153 -15.12 -0.94 -17.58
CA VAL A 153 -14.58 0.39 -17.26
C VAL A 153 -13.70 0.82 -18.43
N TYR A 154 -13.86 2.07 -18.86
CA TYR A 154 -12.96 2.68 -19.83
C TYR A 154 -11.79 3.27 -19.06
N GLY A 155 -10.63 2.65 -19.17
CA GLY A 155 -9.42 3.22 -18.59
C GLY A 155 -8.70 4.11 -19.59
N GLN A 156 -7.99 5.09 -19.07
CA GLN A 156 -7.31 6.13 -19.81
C GLN A 156 -5.92 6.36 -19.20
N TRP A 157 -4.90 6.43 -20.04
CA TRP A 157 -3.52 6.65 -19.60
C TRP A 157 -2.80 7.49 -20.65
N ASP A 158 -1.81 8.27 -20.25
CA ASP A 158 -0.88 8.87 -21.19
C ASP A 158 0.39 8.06 -21.32
N THR A 159 1.17 8.38 -22.35
CA THR A 159 2.41 7.68 -22.65
C THR A 159 3.56 8.63 -22.45
N ALA A 160 4.79 8.11 -22.50
CA ALA A 160 6.02 8.90 -22.45
C ALA A 160 6.12 10.09 -23.44
N TYR A 161 5.23 10.15 -24.44
CA TYR A 161 5.16 11.19 -25.46
C TYR A 161 3.96 12.14 -25.28
N GLY A 162 3.21 12.03 -24.18
CA GLY A 162 1.99 12.78 -23.89
C GLY A 162 0.78 12.35 -24.73
N GLU A 163 0.86 11.18 -25.38
CA GLU A 163 -0.23 10.66 -26.18
C GLU A 163 -1.22 9.91 -25.30
N VAL A 164 -2.47 10.37 -25.27
CA VAL A 164 -3.53 9.79 -24.45
C VAL A 164 -4.11 8.57 -25.16
N ARG A 165 -4.14 7.46 -24.45
CA ARG A 165 -4.69 6.17 -24.87
C ARG A 165 -5.84 5.77 -23.97
N GLY A 166 -6.66 4.84 -24.43
CA GLY A 166 -7.75 4.32 -23.63
C GLY A 166 -8.36 3.06 -24.22
N GLU A 167 -8.89 2.21 -23.35
CA GLU A 167 -9.62 1.00 -23.76
C GLU A 167 -10.61 0.55 -22.68
N TRP A 168 -11.65 -0.17 -23.12
CA TRP A 168 -12.58 -0.83 -22.21
C TRP A 168 -11.99 -2.13 -21.70
N VAL A 169 -11.93 -2.28 -20.38
CA VAL A 169 -11.54 -3.51 -19.69
C VAL A 169 -12.59 -3.89 -18.68
N THR A 170 -12.81 -5.19 -18.49
CA THR A 170 -13.65 -5.69 -17.41
C THR A 170 -12.86 -5.68 -16.10
N THR A 171 -13.39 -5.00 -15.09
CA THR A 171 -12.83 -5.00 -13.73
C THR A 171 -12.73 -6.43 -13.19
N ASN A 172 -11.62 -6.74 -12.53
CA ASN A 172 -11.26 -8.09 -12.08
C ASN A 172 -11.02 -9.09 -13.24
N ALA A 173 -10.74 -8.62 -14.46
CA ALA A 173 -10.25 -9.49 -15.52
C ALA A 173 -8.87 -10.07 -15.18
N HIS A 174 -8.57 -11.24 -15.74
CA HIS A 174 -7.26 -11.90 -15.63
C HIS A 174 -6.65 -12.05 -17.01
N TYR A 175 -5.62 -11.28 -17.32
CA TYR A 175 -4.89 -11.35 -18.58
C TYR A 175 -3.59 -12.18 -18.51
N GLY A 176 -3.29 -12.76 -17.34
CA GLY A 176 -2.11 -13.59 -17.10
C GLY A 176 -0.88 -12.77 -16.67
N GLY A 177 0.16 -13.48 -16.22
CA GLY A 177 1.37 -12.84 -15.67
C GLY A 177 1.05 -11.97 -14.46
N ASN A 178 1.55 -10.73 -14.47
CA ASN A 178 1.31 -9.74 -13.42
C ASN A 178 0.00 -8.95 -13.59
N TYR A 179 -0.80 -9.25 -14.62
CA TYR A 179 -2.00 -8.49 -15.02
C TYR A 179 -3.29 -9.23 -14.67
N GLY A 180 -3.39 -9.65 -13.41
CA GLY A 180 -4.59 -10.22 -12.81
C GLY A 180 -5.30 -9.21 -11.93
N CYS A 181 -6.63 -9.33 -11.83
CA CYS A 181 -7.48 -8.47 -11.01
C CYS A 181 -7.47 -7.00 -11.45
N MET A 182 -7.59 -6.74 -12.75
CA MET A 182 -7.58 -5.39 -13.33
C MET A 182 -8.48 -4.41 -12.56
N GLY A 183 -7.93 -3.24 -12.23
CA GLY A 183 -8.61 -2.19 -11.47
C GLY A 183 -8.55 -2.36 -9.96
N ARG A 184 -7.88 -3.41 -9.46
CA ARG A 184 -7.63 -3.60 -8.03
C ARG A 184 -6.35 -2.86 -7.66
N CYS A 185 -6.43 -1.99 -6.67
CA CYS A 185 -5.22 -1.42 -6.10
C CYS A 185 -4.43 -2.49 -5.33
N GLY A 186 -3.15 -2.63 -5.65
CA GLY A 186 -2.32 -3.71 -5.13
C GLY A 186 -1.49 -4.40 -6.19
N ALA A 187 -0.48 -5.17 -5.76
CA ALA A 187 0.18 -6.10 -6.64
C ALA A 187 -0.79 -7.24 -7.02
N ASN A 188 -1.25 -7.24 -8.28
CA ASN A 188 -2.05 -8.30 -8.88
C ASN A 188 -3.30 -8.64 -8.02
N CYS A 189 -3.71 -9.91 -8.00
CA CYS A 189 -4.74 -10.46 -7.13
C CYS A 189 -4.26 -10.78 -5.71
N GLY A 190 -3.22 -10.10 -5.21
CA GLY A 190 -2.55 -10.40 -3.94
C GLY A 190 -3.53 -10.71 -2.79
N TRP A 191 -3.17 -11.69 -1.95
CA TRP A 191 -4.05 -12.16 -0.89
C TRP A 191 -3.93 -11.28 0.36
N GLY A 192 -5.06 -10.72 0.77
CA GLY A 192 -5.23 -10.28 2.15
C GLY A 192 -4.71 -8.88 2.48
N ALA A 193 -4.63 -7.93 1.56
CA ALA A 193 -4.76 -6.52 1.94
C ALA A 193 -6.24 -6.09 1.81
N PRO A 194 -6.73 -5.15 2.63
CA PRO A 194 -7.90 -4.38 2.25
C PRO A 194 -7.59 -3.81 0.86
N SER A 195 -8.35 -4.24 -0.16
CA SER A 195 -8.13 -3.77 -1.52
C SER A 195 -9.36 -3.04 -2.01
N SER A 196 -9.10 -1.89 -2.59
CA SER A 196 -10.07 -1.09 -3.31
C SER A 196 -10.03 -1.44 -4.79
N TYR A 197 -11.19 -1.27 -5.43
CA TYR A 197 -11.29 -1.22 -6.87
C TYR A 197 -11.57 0.21 -7.28
N THR A 198 -10.65 0.81 -8.00
CA THR A 198 -10.73 2.23 -8.33
C THR A 198 -10.26 2.51 -9.76
N LYS A 199 -10.61 3.71 -10.23
CA LYS A 199 -10.35 4.14 -11.59
C LYS A 199 -8.86 4.36 -11.87
N ASP A 200 -8.09 5.00 -11.00
CA ASP A 200 -6.65 5.23 -11.25
C ASP A 200 -5.87 3.91 -11.21
N CYS A 201 -6.27 2.97 -10.33
CA CYS A 201 -5.70 1.63 -10.32
C CYS A 201 -6.03 0.86 -11.62
N MET A 202 -7.20 1.10 -12.23
CA MET A 202 -7.53 0.54 -13.56
C MET A 202 -6.68 1.14 -14.66
N ASP A 203 -6.48 2.46 -14.65
CA ASP A 203 -5.67 3.17 -15.63
C ASP A 203 -4.22 2.69 -15.60
N HIS A 204 -3.64 2.62 -14.39
CA HIS A 204 -2.32 2.07 -14.17
C HIS A 204 -2.22 0.61 -14.65
N ASP A 205 -3.16 -0.26 -14.28
CA ASP A 205 -3.13 -1.68 -14.67
C ASP A 205 -3.17 -1.84 -16.19
N ILE A 206 -3.99 -1.04 -16.88
CA ILE A 206 -4.10 -1.07 -18.33
C ILE A 206 -2.81 -0.57 -18.97
N CYS A 207 -2.29 0.58 -18.54
CA CYS A 207 -1.02 1.12 -19.02
C CYS A 207 0.09 0.09 -18.85
N SER A 208 0.21 -0.44 -17.63
CA SER A 208 1.24 -1.41 -17.26
C SER A 208 1.16 -2.67 -18.11
N ARG A 209 -0.05 -3.19 -18.37
CA ARG A 209 -0.28 -4.32 -19.27
C ARG A 209 0.13 -4.02 -20.72
N ARG A 210 -0.13 -2.81 -21.20
CA ARG A 210 0.18 -2.40 -22.57
C ARG A 210 1.67 -2.16 -22.81
N HIS A 211 2.38 -1.69 -21.79
CA HIS A 211 3.78 -1.30 -21.88
C HIS A 211 4.74 -2.27 -21.20
N ASN A 212 4.24 -3.33 -20.57
CA ASN A 212 5.02 -4.23 -19.73
C ASN A 212 5.79 -3.46 -18.64
N ALA A 213 5.11 -2.49 -18.01
CA ALA A 213 5.72 -1.56 -17.05
C ALA A 213 6.13 -2.29 -15.77
N SER A 214 7.23 -1.82 -15.18
CA SER A 214 7.78 -2.40 -13.93
C SER A 214 8.54 -1.40 -13.07
N GLY A 215 8.71 -0.15 -13.52
CA GLY A 215 9.48 0.89 -12.82
C GLY A 215 8.72 1.64 -11.73
N GLY A 216 7.44 1.31 -11.49
CA GLY A 216 6.61 2.05 -10.52
C GLY A 216 6.50 3.50 -10.93
N GLY A 217 6.61 4.43 -9.97
CA GLY A 217 6.53 5.87 -10.24
C GLY A 217 7.63 6.42 -11.17
N GLY A 218 8.70 5.66 -11.39
CA GLY A 218 9.77 6.00 -12.33
C GLY A 218 9.64 5.36 -13.71
N ASP A 219 8.58 4.60 -13.98
CA ASP A 219 8.33 4.04 -15.30
C ASP A 219 8.06 5.16 -16.31
N ARG A 220 8.71 5.09 -17.47
CA ARG A 220 8.63 6.16 -18.47
C ARG A 220 7.23 6.29 -19.08
N ASN A 221 6.48 5.19 -19.18
CA ASN A 221 5.17 5.21 -19.82
C ASN A 221 4.01 5.20 -18.83
N CYS A 222 4.20 4.64 -17.63
CA CYS A 222 3.10 4.41 -16.69
C CYS A 222 3.39 4.91 -15.27
N GLY A 223 4.46 5.69 -15.08
CA GLY A 223 4.92 6.08 -13.76
C GLY A 223 4.03 7.15 -13.13
N ASP A 224 3.46 8.02 -13.94
CA ASP A 224 2.45 8.97 -13.53
C ASP A 224 1.14 8.29 -13.15
N GLU A 225 0.64 7.29 -13.90
CA GLU A 225 -0.54 6.51 -13.45
C GLU A 225 -0.24 5.74 -12.16
N PHE A 226 0.98 5.20 -11.99
CA PHE A 226 1.37 4.55 -10.73
C PHE A 226 1.31 5.53 -9.55
N ASN A 227 1.76 6.76 -9.75
CA ASN A 227 1.76 7.79 -8.71
C ASN A 227 0.35 8.33 -8.44
N GLN A 228 -0.50 8.45 -9.46
CA GLN A 228 -1.92 8.80 -9.34
C GLN A 228 -2.66 7.72 -8.53
N ALA A 229 -2.44 6.44 -8.84
CA ALA A 229 -3.05 5.32 -8.13
C ALA A 229 -2.65 5.20 -6.63
N MET A 230 -1.70 6.01 -6.13
CA MET A 230 -1.26 5.94 -4.74
C MET A 230 -2.39 6.29 -3.75
N ASP A 231 -3.12 7.39 -3.95
CA ASP A 231 -4.18 7.76 -3.01
C ASP A 231 -5.39 6.82 -3.11
N ASP A 232 -5.65 6.28 -4.29
CA ASP A 232 -6.59 5.17 -4.53
C ASP A 232 -6.24 3.91 -3.75
N TRP A 233 -4.97 3.53 -3.76
CA TRP A 233 -4.47 2.37 -3.04
C TRP A 233 -4.60 2.56 -1.53
N VAL A 234 -4.16 3.71 -1.03
CA VAL A 234 -4.09 3.95 0.41
C VAL A 234 -5.45 4.28 1.01
N SER A 235 -6.30 5.02 0.29
CA SER A 235 -7.56 5.54 0.82
C SER A 235 -8.83 4.95 0.21
N GLY A 236 -8.74 4.19 -0.89
CA GLY A 236 -9.92 3.64 -1.57
C GLY A 236 -10.82 2.80 -0.68
N VAL A 237 -10.24 2.03 0.25
CA VAL A 237 -10.99 1.21 1.22
C VAL A 237 -11.76 2.09 2.20
N ILE A 238 -11.14 3.16 2.70
CA ILE A 238 -11.75 4.13 3.62
C ILE A 238 -12.87 4.89 2.91
N ARG A 239 -12.70 5.17 1.62
CA ARG A 239 -13.71 5.80 0.75
C ARG A 239 -14.80 4.83 0.27
N GLY A 240 -14.78 3.57 0.72
CA GLY A 240 -15.85 2.60 0.45
C GLY A 240 -15.73 1.86 -0.88
N CYS A 241 -14.59 1.92 -1.56
CA CYS A 241 -14.33 1.20 -2.81
C CYS A 241 -13.90 -0.26 -2.59
N SER A 242 -14.12 -0.81 -1.40
CA SER A 242 -13.76 -2.19 -1.03
C SER A 242 -14.42 -3.21 -1.95
N GLY A 243 -13.66 -4.20 -2.44
CA GLY A 243 -14.15 -5.19 -3.41
C GLY A 243 -13.50 -6.56 -3.36
#